data_AF-A0A3R7AHJ9-F1
#
_entry.id   AF-A0A3R7AHJ9-F1
#
_cell.length_a   1.000
_cell.length_b   1.000
_cell.length_c   1.000
_cell.angle_alpha   90.00
_cell.angle_beta   90.00
_cell.angle_gamma   90.00
#
_symmetry.space_group_name_H-M   'P 1'
#
loop_
_entity.id
_entity.type
_entity.pdbx_description
1 polymer ?
#
loop_
_entity_poly.entity_id
_entity_poly.type
_entity_poly.pdbx_seq_one_letter_code
_entity_poly.pdbx_strand_id
1 'polypeptide(L)'
;MWQANRASLSSTRAWESIRLRLRKDNAAVLSSAELDAILAQIMTLPMPPVRLRTDEVGSTLMALAQVLPPKSELLVSEFTSVVRHCCKDKLVLTSDHLHVLVPFFLAALSHCPSWYAEQILTTLSVLLADNAPAAAAAFADSIYVAATPHLSPSSADVGARYAATTCMAHLVAVADAPPPYFADLWKQIMDNFKQQTRQLHVDGPRVVWTTNRTHYKVPSI
;
A
#
# COMPACT_ATOMS: atom_id res chain seq x y z
N MET A 1 0.60 6.50 -35.71
CA MET A 1 0.76 7.66 -34.80
C MET A 1 -0.55 8.36 -34.43
N TRP A 2 -1.49 8.59 -35.37
CA TRP A 2 -2.72 9.35 -35.09
C TRP A 2 -3.71 8.67 -34.11
N GLN A 3 -3.84 7.34 -34.15
CA GLN A 3 -4.74 6.58 -33.26
C GLN A 3 -4.25 6.52 -31.80
N ALA A 4 -2.93 6.37 -31.58
CA ALA A 4 -2.33 6.40 -30.24
C ALA A 4 -2.53 7.75 -29.55
N ASN A 5 -2.46 8.84 -30.32
CA ASN A 5 -2.69 10.19 -29.80
C ASN A 5 -4.17 10.40 -29.40
N ARG A 6 -5.13 9.85 -30.16
CA ARG A 6 -6.56 9.87 -29.79
C ARG A 6 -6.84 9.06 -28.52
N ALA A 7 -6.26 7.86 -28.39
CA ALA A 7 -6.43 7.03 -27.21
C ALA A 7 -5.87 7.71 -25.94
N SER A 8 -4.69 8.33 -26.04
CA SER A 8 -4.10 9.12 -24.95
C SER A 8 -4.99 10.30 -24.55
N LEU A 9 -5.49 11.08 -25.52
CA LEU A 9 -6.37 12.21 -25.25
C LEU A 9 -7.71 11.77 -24.63
N SER A 10 -8.22 10.60 -25.03
CA SER A 10 -9.43 10.02 -24.48
C SER A 10 -9.24 9.55 -23.03
N SER A 11 -8.11 8.92 -22.72
CA SER A 11 -7.75 8.54 -21.34
C SER A 11 -7.66 9.76 -20.44
N THR A 12 -6.85 10.77 -20.80
CA THR A 12 -6.69 12.00 -20.01
C THR A 12 -8.02 12.69 -19.72
N ARG A 13 -8.92 12.76 -20.71
CA ARG A 13 -10.27 13.34 -20.50
C ARG A 13 -11.12 12.54 -19.52
N ALA A 14 -11.02 11.22 -19.53
CA ALA A 14 -11.75 10.36 -18.60
C ALA A 14 -11.28 10.56 -17.16
N TRP A 15 -9.96 10.58 -16.95
CA TRP A 15 -9.37 10.86 -15.64
C TRP A 15 -9.70 12.27 -15.14
N GLU A 16 -9.66 13.28 -16.00
CA GLU A 16 -10.08 14.65 -15.64
C GLU A 16 -11.56 14.71 -15.27
N SER A 17 -12.44 14.04 -16.01
CA SER A 17 -13.88 13.98 -15.69
C SER A 17 -14.15 13.42 -14.29
N ILE A 18 -13.41 12.38 -13.89
CA ILE A 18 -13.49 11.84 -12.52
C ILE A 18 -13.03 12.87 -11.49
N ARG A 19 -11.88 13.53 -11.71
CA ARG A 19 -11.40 14.58 -10.80
C ARG A 19 -12.38 15.73 -10.65
N LEU A 20 -13.05 16.15 -11.72
CA LEU A 20 -14.08 17.20 -11.68
C LEU A 20 -15.26 16.81 -10.78
N ARG A 21 -15.69 15.54 -10.82
CA ARG A 21 -16.74 15.01 -9.95
C ARG A 21 -16.31 14.94 -8.48
N LEU A 22 -15.04 14.69 -8.23
CA LEU A 22 -14.45 14.61 -6.89
C LEU A 22 -14.06 15.97 -6.30
N ARG A 23 -14.23 17.08 -7.02
CA ARG A 23 -13.97 18.42 -6.48
C ARG A 23 -14.86 18.66 -5.26
N LYS A 24 -14.32 19.35 -4.25
CA LYS A 24 -14.92 19.56 -2.93
C LYS A 24 -16.40 19.98 -2.97
N ASP A 25 -16.77 20.87 -3.88
CA ASP A 25 -18.15 21.37 -4.01
C ASP A 25 -19.13 20.28 -4.49
N ASN A 26 -18.65 19.36 -5.33
CA ASN A 26 -19.44 18.22 -5.82
C ASN A 26 -19.39 17.04 -4.85
N ALA A 27 -18.23 16.80 -4.25
CA ALA A 27 -17.97 15.66 -3.39
C ALA A 27 -18.77 15.69 -2.08
N ALA A 28 -19.10 16.88 -1.57
CA ALA A 28 -19.91 17.02 -0.36
C ALA A 28 -21.33 16.44 -0.50
N VAL A 29 -21.78 16.20 -1.73
CA VAL A 29 -23.13 15.69 -2.05
C VAL A 29 -23.11 14.24 -2.53
N LEU A 30 -21.93 13.64 -2.76
CA LEU A 30 -21.83 12.27 -3.26
C LEU A 30 -22.24 11.26 -2.19
N SER A 31 -23.18 10.39 -2.54
CA SER A 31 -23.55 9.22 -1.75
C SER A 31 -22.47 8.14 -1.81
N SER A 32 -22.49 7.21 -0.85
CA SER A 32 -21.58 6.04 -0.87
C SER A 32 -21.70 5.21 -2.14
N ALA A 33 -22.91 5.10 -2.72
CA ALA A 33 -23.13 4.36 -3.96
C ALA A 33 -22.49 5.07 -5.18
N GLU A 34 -22.50 6.40 -5.20
CA GLU A 34 -21.83 7.15 -6.26
C GLU A 34 -20.31 7.08 -6.14
N LEU A 35 -19.79 7.09 -4.91
CA LEU A 35 -18.36 6.89 -4.64
C LEU A 35 -17.91 5.49 -5.07
N ASP A 36 -18.68 4.46 -4.74
CA ASP A 36 -18.43 3.08 -5.19
C ASP A 36 -18.42 2.97 -6.73
N ALA A 37 -19.41 3.59 -7.39
CA ALA A 37 -19.46 3.64 -8.86
C ALA A 37 -18.24 4.36 -9.47
N ILE A 38 -17.72 5.41 -8.82
CA ILE A 38 -16.48 6.08 -9.25
C ILE A 38 -15.28 5.14 -9.12
N LEU A 39 -15.15 4.43 -7.99
CA LEU A 39 -14.07 3.47 -7.76
C LEU A 39 -14.09 2.36 -8.82
N ALA A 40 -15.26 1.78 -9.07
CA ALA A 40 -15.46 0.76 -10.10
C ALA A 40 -15.14 1.30 -11.52
N GLN A 41 -15.52 2.55 -11.82
CA GLN A 41 -15.21 3.19 -13.10
C GLN A 41 -13.70 3.29 -13.32
N ILE A 42 -12.93 3.68 -12.30
CA ILE A 42 -11.46 3.83 -12.40
C ILE A 42 -10.80 2.51 -12.77
N MET A 43 -11.27 1.40 -12.22
CA MET A 43 -10.73 0.06 -12.51
C MET A 43 -10.84 -0.34 -13.99
N THR A 44 -11.70 0.34 -14.76
CA THR A 44 -11.89 0.11 -16.20
C THR A 44 -11.16 1.11 -17.09
N LEU A 45 -10.58 2.17 -16.51
CA LEU A 45 -9.95 3.22 -17.29
C LEU A 45 -8.59 2.79 -17.83
N PRO A 46 -8.24 3.14 -19.08
CA PRO A 46 -6.88 3.00 -19.55
C PRO A 46 -5.96 3.95 -18.77
N MET A 47 -4.82 3.43 -18.33
CA MET A 47 -3.81 4.24 -17.65
C MET A 47 -3.25 5.34 -18.56
N PRO A 48 -3.06 6.57 -18.07
CA PRO A 48 -2.44 7.64 -18.85
C PRO A 48 -0.99 7.31 -19.22
N PRO A 49 -0.40 8.04 -20.20
CA PRO A 49 1.03 7.98 -20.47
C PRO A 49 1.84 8.22 -19.21
N VAL A 50 2.95 7.49 -19.03
CA VAL A 50 3.77 7.50 -17.80
C VAL A 50 4.06 8.92 -17.29
N ARG A 51 4.43 9.84 -18.18
CA ARG A 51 4.75 11.24 -17.86
C ARG A 51 3.59 12.06 -17.25
N LEU A 52 2.35 11.62 -17.44
CA LEU A 52 1.15 12.28 -16.92
C LEU A 52 0.56 11.56 -15.70
N ARG A 53 1.06 10.37 -15.35
CA ARG A 53 0.43 9.53 -14.31
C ARG A 53 0.49 10.18 -12.93
N THR A 54 1.59 10.86 -12.58
CA THR A 54 1.68 11.57 -11.31
C THR A 54 0.58 12.62 -11.17
N ASP A 55 0.43 13.49 -12.18
CA ASP A 55 -0.55 14.56 -12.13
C ASP A 55 -1.98 14.04 -12.28
N GLU A 56 -2.22 13.10 -13.18
CA GLU A 56 -3.56 12.61 -13.45
C GLU A 56 -4.01 11.57 -12.42
N VAL A 57 -3.26 10.48 -12.27
CA VAL A 57 -3.62 9.36 -11.40
C VAL A 57 -3.37 9.73 -9.95
N GLY A 58 -2.20 10.28 -9.63
CA GLY A 58 -1.86 10.71 -8.26
C GLY A 58 -2.86 11.72 -7.69
N SER A 59 -3.25 12.74 -8.47
CA SER A 59 -4.26 13.70 -8.02
C SER A 59 -5.67 13.09 -7.92
N THR A 60 -5.99 12.08 -8.72
CA THR A 60 -7.27 11.36 -8.60
C THR A 60 -7.31 10.52 -7.32
N LEU A 61 -6.23 9.80 -7.01
CA LEU A 61 -6.10 9.04 -5.76
C LEU A 61 -6.17 9.97 -4.54
N MET A 62 -5.48 11.11 -4.61
CA MET A 62 -5.56 12.14 -3.56
C MET A 62 -7.00 12.64 -3.38
N ALA A 63 -7.69 13.01 -4.48
CA ALA A 63 -9.07 13.49 -4.41
C ALA A 63 -10.02 12.43 -3.83
N LEU A 64 -9.84 11.15 -4.17
CA LEU A 64 -10.60 10.05 -3.56
C LEU A 64 -10.36 9.96 -2.06
N ALA A 65 -9.10 9.94 -1.62
CA ALA A 65 -8.76 9.85 -0.21
C ALA A 65 -9.27 11.05 0.62
N GLN A 66 -9.48 12.22 0.00
CA GLN A 66 -10.09 13.38 0.66
C GLN A 66 -11.60 13.23 0.89
N VAL A 67 -12.30 12.47 0.05
CA VAL A 67 -13.77 12.40 0.05
C VAL A 67 -14.30 11.09 0.63
N LEU A 68 -13.51 10.01 0.55
CA LEU A 68 -13.89 8.71 1.06
C LEU A 68 -13.84 8.71 2.60
N PRO A 69 -14.84 8.14 3.29
CA PRO A 69 -14.80 7.98 4.73
C PRO A 69 -13.88 6.81 5.12
N PRO A 70 -12.77 7.04 5.87
CA PRO A 70 -11.81 5.99 6.20
C PRO A 70 -12.37 4.90 7.14
N LYS A 71 -13.53 5.14 7.75
CA LYS A 71 -14.26 4.16 8.57
C LYS A 71 -15.22 3.26 7.77
N SER A 72 -15.41 3.53 6.48
CA SER A 72 -16.33 2.75 5.65
C SER A 72 -15.59 1.56 5.04
N GLU A 73 -15.68 0.41 5.70
CA GLU A 73 -15.02 -0.85 5.33
C GLU A 73 -15.12 -1.20 3.84
N LEU A 74 -16.33 -1.13 3.27
CA LEU A 74 -16.56 -1.43 1.85
C LEU A 74 -15.77 -0.49 0.93
N LEU A 75 -15.95 0.83 1.12
CA LEU A 75 -15.26 1.84 0.31
C LEU A 75 -13.75 1.82 0.49
N VAL A 76 -13.26 1.52 1.70
CA VAL A 76 -11.82 1.31 1.96
C VAL A 76 -11.33 0.12 1.16
N SER A 77 -12.04 -1.02 1.19
CA SER A 77 -11.69 -2.20 0.40
C SER A 77 -11.59 -1.88 -1.09
N GLU A 78 -12.61 -1.24 -1.66
CA GLU A 78 -12.62 -0.86 -3.07
C GLU A 78 -11.51 0.14 -3.41
N PHE A 79 -11.27 1.12 -2.54
CA PHE A 79 -10.19 2.08 -2.76
C PHE A 79 -8.79 1.44 -2.67
N THR A 80 -8.58 0.49 -1.77
CA THR A 80 -7.31 -0.26 -1.74
C THR A 80 -7.08 -1.01 -3.05
N SER A 81 -8.13 -1.56 -3.67
CA SER A 81 -8.08 -2.21 -4.98
C SER A 81 -7.73 -1.22 -6.09
N VAL A 82 -8.35 -0.03 -6.08
CA VAL A 82 -8.03 1.07 -7.01
C VAL A 82 -6.57 1.51 -6.89
N VAL A 83 -6.06 1.71 -5.67
CA VAL A 83 -4.65 2.10 -5.48
C VAL A 83 -3.71 1.02 -5.99
N ARG A 84 -3.95 -0.27 -5.68
CA ARG A 84 -3.13 -1.37 -6.21
C ARG A 84 -3.19 -1.45 -7.74
N HIS A 85 -4.35 -1.21 -8.34
CA HIS A 85 -4.50 -1.14 -9.79
C HIS A 85 -3.66 -0.01 -10.39
N CYS A 86 -3.74 1.18 -9.81
CA CYS A 86 -3.03 2.38 -10.28
C CYS A 86 -1.51 2.26 -10.11
N CYS A 87 -1.06 1.57 -9.06
CA CYS A 87 0.35 1.37 -8.73
C CYS A 87 0.89 0.01 -9.23
N LYS A 88 0.17 -0.68 -10.12
CA LYS A 88 0.67 -1.93 -10.73
C LYS A 88 1.97 -1.67 -11.52
N ASP A 89 2.03 -0.53 -12.16
CA ASP A 89 3.25 0.03 -12.73
C ASP A 89 3.80 1.13 -11.81
N LYS A 90 5.07 1.50 -12.01
CA LYS A 90 5.70 2.60 -11.28
C LYS A 90 4.85 3.87 -11.25
N LEU A 91 4.52 4.34 -10.04
CA LEU A 91 3.78 5.58 -9.79
C LEU A 91 4.48 6.41 -8.72
N VAL A 92 5.26 7.40 -9.18
CA VAL A 92 5.89 8.38 -8.29
C VAL A 92 4.88 9.47 -7.95
N LEU A 93 4.62 9.65 -6.67
CA LEU A 93 3.67 10.59 -6.12
C LEU A 93 4.38 11.84 -5.58
N THR A 94 3.67 12.96 -5.61
CA THR A 94 4.15 14.21 -5.00
C THR A 94 4.02 14.15 -3.47
N SER A 95 4.69 15.08 -2.78
CA SER A 95 4.54 15.22 -1.33
C SER A 95 3.07 15.45 -0.93
N ASP A 96 2.34 16.30 -1.66
CA ASP A 96 0.93 16.60 -1.39
C ASP A 96 0.04 15.36 -1.51
N HIS A 97 0.30 14.51 -2.53
CA HIS A 97 -0.42 13.24 -2.68
C HIS A 97 -0.21 12.34 -1.47
N LEU A 98 1.04 12.20 -0.99
CA LEU A 98 1.37 11.36 0.16
C LEU A 98 0.80 11.89 1.47
N HIS A 99 0.76 13.22 1.67
CA HIS A 99 0.16 13.89 2.83
C HIS A 99 -1.34 13.65 2.97
N VAL A 100 -2.01 13.16 1.94
CA VAL A 100 -3.42 12.76 1.99
C VAL A 100 -3.56 11.24 2.03
N LEU A 101 -2.85 10.53 1.15
CA LEU A 101 -3.00 9.09 1.00
C LEU A 101 -2.53 8.32 2.23
N VAL A 102 -1.36 8.66 2.78
CA VAL A 102 -0.82 7.95 3.95
C VAL A 102 -1.74 8.13 5.15
N PRO A 103 -2.13 9.35 5.57
CA PRO A 103 -3.07 9.51 6.69
C PRO A 103 -4.42 8.82 6.49
N PHE A 104 -4.93 8.77 5.25
CA PHE A 104 -6.15 8.02 4.96
C PHE A 104 -6.00 6.53 5.31
N PHE A 105 -4.92 5.87 4.86
CA PHE A 105 -4.70 4.46 5.14
C PHE A 105 -4.37 4.19 6.62
N LEU A 106 -3.65 5.09 7.29
CA LEU A 106 -3.41 4.98 8.73
C LEU A 106 -4.72 5.11 9.52
N ALA A 107 -5.60 6.04 9.14
CA ALA A 107 -6.93 6.17 9.73
C ALA A 107 -7.81 4.96 9.41
N ALA A 108 -7.76 4.41 8.19
CA ALA A 108 -8.50 3.20 7.85
C ALA A 108 -8.04 2.01 8.71
N LEU A 109 -6.71 1.85 8.89
CA LEU A 109 -6.15 0.79 9.72
C LEU A 109 -6.60 0.88 11.19
N SER A 110 -6.80 2.10 11.71
CA SER A 110 -7.25 2.31 13.09
C SER A 110 -8.76 2.10 13.30
N HIS A 111 -9.58 2.30 12.27
CA HIS A 111 -11.05 2.26 12.38
C HIS A 111 -11.67 0.97 11.85
N CYS A 112 -11.09 0.37 10.80
CA CYS A 112 -11.60 -0.86 10.23
C CYS A 112 -11.29 -2.06 11.16
N PRO A 113 -12.14 -3.10 11.13
CA PRO A 113 -11.86 -4.35 11.84
C PRO A 113 -10.52 -4.98 11.42
N SER A 114 -9.92 -5.76 12.33
CA SER A 114 -8.56 -6.29 12.16
C SER A 114 -8.36 -7.13 10.91
N TRP A 115 -9.41 -7.78 10.38
CA TRP A 115 -9.33 -8.58 9.14
C TRP A 115 -9.14 -7.75 7.87
N TYR A 116 -9.27 -6.42 7.93
CA TYR A 116 -8.88 -5.53 6.83
C TYR A 116 -7.40 -5.12 6.87
N ALA A 117 -6.69 -5.42 7.97
CA ALA A 117 -5.32 -4.94 8.18
C ALA A 117 -4.37 -5.41 7.09
N GLU A 118 -4.43 -6.68 6.69
CA GLU A 118 -3.62 -7.22 5.59
C GLU A 118 -3.78 -6.40 4.31
N GLN A 119 -5.02 -6.16 3.90
CA GLN A 119 -5.33 -5.46 2.65
C GLN A 119 -4.85 -4.00 2.69
N ILE A 120 -5.09 -3.31 3.81
CA ILE A 120 -4.70 -1.91 4.00
C ILE A 120 -3.17 -1.78 4.03
N LEU A 121 -2.48 -2.61 4.82
CA LEU A 121 -1.03 -2.61 4.92
C LEU A 121 -0.36 -3.03 3.61
N THR A 122 -0.94 -3.98 2.87
CA THR A 122 -0.44 -4.36 1.54
C THR A 122 -0.51 -3.19 0.58
N THR A 123 -1.64 -2.46 0.58
CA THR A 123 -1.77 -1.25 -0.25
C THR A 123 -0.81 -0.15 0.18
N LEU A 124 -0.59 0.05 1.48
CA LEU A 124 0.41 0.99 1.97
C LEU A 124 1.82 0.59 1.51
N SER A 125 2.17 -0.70 1.56
CA SER A 125 3.44 -1.21 1.08
C SER A 125 3.63 -0.96 -0.43
N VAL A 126 2.58 -1.14 -1.24
CA VAL A 126 2.61 -0.85 -2.67
C VAL A 126 2.86 0.64 -2.92
N LEU A 127 2.25 1.55 -2.15
CA LEU A 127 2.56 2.98 -2.23
C LEU A 127 4.02 3.27 -1.87
N LEU A 128 4.53 2.64 -0.81
CA LEU A 128 5.90 2.84 -0.34
C LEU A 128 6.94 2.34 -1.35
N ALA A 129 6.65 1.31 -2.14
CA ALA A 129 7.61 0.72 -3.07
C ALA A 129 8.28 1.75 -4.02
N ASP A 130 7.52 2.73 -4.50
CA ASP A 130 8.04 3.80 -5.37
C ASP A 130 8.28 5.13 -4.65
N ASN A 131 7.76 5.28 -3.41
CA ASN A 131 7.64 6.56 -2.73
C ASN A 131 8.32 6.58 -1.34
N ALA A 132 9.07 5.53 -0.99
CA ALA A 132 9.69 5.37 0.32
C ALA A 132 10.52 6.58 0.78
N PRO A 133 11.38 7.23 -0.03
CA PRO A 133 12.17 8.37 0.46
C PRO A 133 11.31 9.53 0.97
N ALA A 134 10.29 9.93 0.19
CA ALA A 134 9.39 11.01 0.55
C ALA A 134 8.46 10.61 1.71
N ALA A 135 7.99 9.36 1.74
CA ALA A 135 7.14 8.87 2.81
C ALA A 135 7.91 8.71 4.13
N ALA A 136 9.15 8.23 4.10
CA ALA A 136 9.98 8.07 5.28
C ALA A 136 10.31 9.42 5.92
N ALA A 137 10.63 10.43 5.11
CA ALA A 137 10.94 11.78 5.60
C ALA A 137 9.77 12.43 6.37
N ALA A 138 8.52 12.10 6.04
CA ALA A 138 7.34 12.75 6.61
C ALA A 138 6.53 11.86 7.59
N PHE A 139 6.57 10.53 7.42
CA PHE A 139 5.60 9.63 8.06
C PHE A 139 6.20 8.37 8.69
N ALA A 140 7.53 8.19 8.71
CA ALA A 140 8.14 6.95 9.20
C ALA A 140 7.63 6.52 10.58
N ASP A 141 7.61 7.44 11.55
CA ASP A 141 7.13 7.16 12.91
C ASP A 141 5.63 6.83 12.95
N SER A 142 4.79 7.59 12.23
CA SER A 142 3.35 7.34 12.16
C SER A 142 3.02 5.98 11.54
N ILE A 143 3.74 5.60 10.48
CA ILE A 143 3.59 4.29 9.84
C ILE A 143 4.07 3.18 10.78
N TYR A 144 5.19 3.38 11.48
CA TYR A 144 5.69 2.41 12.47
C TYR A 144 4.68 2.18 13.61
N VAL A 145 4.16 3.24 14.21
CA VAL A 145 3.16 3.16 15.29
C VAL A 145 1.94 2.39 14.83
N ALA A 146 1.42 2.69 13.64
CA ALA A 146 0.24 2.03 13.09
C ALA A 146 0.50 0.55 12.71
N ALA A 147 1.70 0.21 12.24
CA ALA A 147 2.07 -1.15 11.87
C ALA A 147 2.42 -2.04 13.08
N THR A 148 2.85 -1.44 14.19
CA THR A 148 3.35 -2.15 15.39
C THR A 148 2.43 -3.26 15.90
N PRO A 149 1.09 -3.08 16.02
CA PRO A 149 0.19 -4.14 16.46
C PRO A 149 0.22 -5.40 15.58
N HIS A 150 0.59 -5.25 14.30
CA HIS A 150 0.60 -6.31 13.30
C HIS A 150 1.96 -6.97 13.13
N LEU A 151 3.04 -6.36 13.63
CA LEU A 151 4.41 -6.90 13.51
C LEU A 151 4.71 -8.05 14.48
N SER A 152 3.86 -8.25 15.50
CA SER A 152 4.07 -9.30 16.51
C SER A 152 4.16 -10.69 15.88
N PRO A 153 5.23 -11.46 16.12
CA PRO A 153 5.35 -12.85 15.66
C PRO A 153 4.21 -13.74 16.16
N SER A 154 3.62 -13.40 17.31
CA SER A 154 2.49 -14.11 17.90
C SER A 154 1.14 -13.80 17.25
N SER A 155 1.07 -12.84 16.31
CA SER A 155 -0.16 -12.54 15.58
C SER A 155 -0.65 -13.77 14.80
N ALA A 156 -1.94 -14.08 14.92
CA ALA A 156 -2.58 -15.14 14.13
C ALA A 156 -2.68 -14.77 12.64
N ASP A 157 -2.67 -13.47 12.33
CA ASP A 157 -2.74 -12.96 10.96
C ASP A 157 -1.34 -12.87 10.35
N VAL A 158 -0.97 -13.90 9.59
CA VAL A 158 0.32 -14.00 8.90
C VAL A 158 0.40 -12.99 7.74
N GLY A 159 -0.71 -12.73 7.06
CA GLY A 159 -0.77 -11.81 5.92
C GLY A 159 -0.55 -10.37 6.36
N ALA A 160 -1.27 -9.91 7.38
CA ALA A 160 -1.06 -8.57 7.96
C ALA A 160 0.35 -8.40 8.52
N ARG A 161 0.92 -9.45 9.14
CA ARG A 161 2.31 -9.40 9.62
C ARG A 161 3.32 -9.26 8.49
N TYR A 162 3.14 -10.01 7.40
CA TYR A 162 3.99 -9.90 6.22
C TYR A 162 3.90 -8.51 5.59
N ALA A 163 2.68 -7.98 5.44
CA ALA A 163 2.44 -6.66 4.88
C ALA A 163 3.06 -5.54 5.75
N ALA A 164 2.88 -5.61 7.07
CA ALA A 164 3.50 -4.68 8.03
C ALA A 164 5.03 -4.71 7.94
N THR A 165 5.62 -5.92 7.89
CA THR A 165 7.07 -6.09 7.77
C THR A 165 7.60 -5.49 6.47
N THR A 166 6.87 -5.67 5.36
CA THR A 166 7.24 -5.11 4.06
C THR A 166 7.19 -3.58 4.07
N CYS A 167 6.18 -2.98 4.73
CA CYS A 167 6.13 -1.53 4.94
C CYS A 167 7.39 -1.03 5.68
N MET A 168 7.78 -1.69 6.77
CA MET A 168 8.97 -1.33 7.53
C MET A 168 10.26 -1.48 6.71
N ALA A 169 10.35 -2.54 5.90
CA ALA A 169 11.51 -2.78 5.04
C ALA A 169 11.71 -1.65 4.04
N HIS A 170 10.64 -1.13 3.43
CA HIS A 170 10.72 0.03 2.53
C HIS A 170 11.27 1.28 3.24
N LEU A 171 10.78 1.57 4.45
CA LEU A 171 11.22 2.76 5.21
C LEU A 171 12.69 2.63 5.67
N VAL A 172 13.06 1.46 6.18
CA VAL A 172 14.44 1.18 6.63
C VAL A 172 15.43 1.21 5.46
N ALA A 173 15.04 0.72 4.29
CA ALA A 173 15.91 0.66 3.12
C ALA A 173 16.36 2.04 2.59
N VAL A 174 15.62 3.10 2.92
CA VAL A 174 15.91 4.47 2.50
C VAL A 174 16.37 5.38 3.64
N ALA A 175 16.51 4.84 4.86
CA ALA A 175 16.92 5.61 6.02
C ALA A 175 18.45 5.84 6.01
N ASP A 176 18.89 7.08 6.23
CA ASP A 176 20.32 7.42 6.29
C ASP A 176 21.03 6.83 7.52
N ALA A 177 20.27 6.53 8.58
CA ALA A 177 20.73 5.86 9.78
C ALA A 177 19.64 4.90 10.29
N PRO A 178 20.02 3.84 11.03
CA PRO A 178 19.03 2.95 11.63
C PRO A 178 18.02 3.75 12.49
N PRO A 179 16.70 3.62 12.24
CA PRO A 179 15.70 4.32 13.03
C PRO A 179 15.69 3.81 14.49
N PRO A 180 15.15 4.59 15.45
CA PRO A 180 15.15 4.20 16.87
C PRO A 180 14.53 2.83 17.15
N TYR A 181 13.55 2.43 16.34
CA TYR A 181 12.83 1.16 16.44
C TYR A 181 13.50 0.00 15.68
N PHE A 182 14.67 0.20 15.05
CA PHE A 182 15.32 -0.81 14.20
C PHE A 182 15.67 -2.10 14.96
N ALA A 183 16.16 -1.99 16.20
CA ALA A 183 16.50 -3.15 17.01
C ALA A 183 15.28 -4.04 17.31
N ASP A 184 14.14 -3.41 17.59
CA ASP A 184 12.87 -4.11 17.84
C ASP A 184 12.36 -4.79 16.57
N LEU A 185 12.41 -4.08 15.43
CA LEU A 185 12.07 -4.67 14.13
C LEU A 185 12.94 -5.88 13.81
N TRP A 186 14.26 -5.77 14.01
CA TRP A 186 15.19 -6.87 13.75
C TRP A 186 14.83 -8.09 14.58
N LYS A 187 14.57 -7.90 15.88
CA LYS A 187 14.14 -8.98 16.77
C LYS A 187 12.85 -9.64 16.29
N GLN A 188 11.83 -8.85 15.97
CA GLN A 188 10.53 -9.35 15.49
C GLN A 188 10.67 -10.15 14.19
N ILE A 189 11.46 -9.66 13.24
CA ILE A 189 11.72 -10.35 11.96
C ILE A 189 12.44 -11.68 12.21
N MET A 190 13.46 -11.69 13.05
CA MET A 190 14.20 -12.92 13.39
C MET A 190 13.31 -13.95 14.11
N ASP A 191 12.44 -13.50 15.00
CA ASP A 191 11.50 -14.38 15.70
C ASP A 191 10.45 -14.95 14.74
N ASN A 192 9.91 -14.13 13.84
CA ASN A 192 9.00 -14.56 12.78
C ASN A 192 9.67 -15.59 11.84
N PHE A 193 10.90 -15.33 11.40
CA PHE A 193 11.66 -16.27 10.57
C PHE A 193 11.89 -17.61 11.28
N LYS A 194 12.27 -17.59 12.56
CA LYS A 194 12.41 -18.81 13.39
C LYS A 194 11.09 -19.58 13.51
N GLN A 195 9.97 -18.90 13.67
CA GLN A 195 8.66 -19.55 13.77
C GLN A 195 8.24 -20.20 12.44
N GLN A 196 8.37 -19.47 11.32
CA GLN A 196 8.02 -20.00 10.00
C GLN A 196 8.91 -21.21 9.62
N THR A 197 10.20 -21.13 9.91
CA THR A 197 11.12 -22.24 9.67
C THR A 197 10.79 -23.47 10.52
N ARG A 198 10.39 -23.31 11.80
CA ARG A 198 9.91 -24.43 12.63
C ARG A 198 8.64 -25.08 12.07
N GLN A 199 7.66 -24.27 11.67
CA GLN A 199 6.39 -24.76 11.10
C GLN A 199 6.61 -25.60 9.83
N LEU A 200 7.54 -25.20 8.97
CA LEU A 200 7.89 -25.94 7.75
C LEU A 200 8.49 -27.33 8.03
N HIS A 201 9.05 -27.56 9.23
CA HIS A 201 9.77 -28.79 9.57
C HIS A 201 9.03 -29.68 10.59
N VAL A 202 7.76 -29.38 10.91
CA VAL A 202 6.88 -30.17 11.80
C VAL A 202 7.58 -30.57 13.11
N ASP A 203 8.38 -29.66 13.70
CA ASP A 203 9.12 -29.86 14.96
C ASP A 203 9.76 -31.25 15.12
N GLY A 204 10.37 -31.78 14.05
CA GLY A 204 11.06 -33.07 14.09
C GLY A 204 12.28 -33.04 15.04
N PRO A 205 12.43 -34.00 15.98
CA PRO A 205 13.39 -33.92 17.10
C PRO A 205 14.88 -34.04 16.74
N ARG A 206 15.27 -33.89 15.46
CA ARG A 206 16.66 -34.11 14.99
C ARG A 206 17.21 -33.03 14.04
N VAL A 207 16.59 -31.85 13.97
CA VAL A 207 17.08 -30.79 13.07
C VAL A 207 18.06 -29.88 13.81
N VAL A 208 19.36 -30.02 13.48
CA VAL A 208 20.42 -29.12 13.95
C VAL A 208 20.42 -27.86 13.10
N TRP A 209 20.18 -26.72 13.74
CA TRP A 209 20.13 -25.41 13.11
C TRP A 209 21.55 -24.93 12.81
N THR A 210 21.88 -24.74 11.54
CA THR A 210 23.09 -23.99 11.14
C THR A 210 22.69 -22.89 10.18
N THR A 211 23.18 -21.67 10.40
CA THR A 211 23.01 -20.50 9.51
C THR A 211 23.82 -20.63 8.21
N ASN A 212 24.57 -21.73 8.05
CA ASN A 212 25.35 -22.02 6.87
C ASN A 212 24.50 -22.74 5.82
N ARG A 213 23.83 -21.98 4.95
CA ARG A 213 23.72 -22.27 3.50
C ARG A 213 22.87 -21.22 2.79
N THR A 214 23.54 -20.16 2.37
CA THR A 214 23.29 -19.49 1.10
C THR A 214 23.43 -20.50 -0.03
N HIS A 215 22.35 -21.19 -0.42
CA HIS A 215 22.22 -21.74 -1.78
C HIS A 215 20.74 -21.80 -2.15
N TYR A 216 20.31 -20.81 -2.93
CA TYR A 216 19.16 -20.94 -3.81
C TYR A 216 19.34 -22.22 -4.63
N LYS A 217 18.52 -23.23 -4.37
CA LYS A 217 18.24 -24.28 -5.36
C LYS A 217 16.93 -23.92 -6.02
N VAL A 218 17.04 -23.36 -7.22
CA VAL A 218 15.98 -23.41 -8.22
C VAL A 218 15.73 -24.88 -8.56
N PRO A 219 14.49 -25.38 -8.56
CA PRO A 219 14.14 -26.56 -9.30
C PRO A 219 13.60 -26.11 -10.66
N SER A 220 14.45 -26.27 -11.67
CA SER A 220 14.02 -26.58 -13.03
C SER A 220 13.48 -28.02 -13.04
N ILE A 221 12.18 -28.20 -13.28
CA ILE A 221 11.52 -28.74 -14.50
C ILE A 221 10.01 -28.59 -14.26
#